data_AF-A0A3D3CUX7-F1
#
_entry.id   AF-A0A3D3CUX7-F1
#
_cell.length_a   1.000
_cell.length_b   1.000
_cell.length_c   1.000
_cell.angle_alpha   90.00
_cell.angle_beta   90.00
_cell.angle_gamma   90.00
#
_symmetry.space_group_name_H-M   'P 1'
#
loop_
_entity.id
_entity.type
_entity.pdbx_description
1 polymer ?
#
loop_
_entity_poly.entity_id
_entity_poly.type
_entity_poly.pdbx_seq_one_letter_code
_entity_poly.pdbx_strand_id
1 'polypeptide(L)'
;MDFEKITEEQGPYRHLEKMSTFELLTFINKEDQQVPQAVAQSIPQIEKLTEIITDKMLAGGRLFYLGAGTSGRLGILDASEIPPTYGMP
;
A
#
# COMPACT_ATOMS: atom_id res chain seq x y z
N MET A 1 7.44 -1.49 -24.32
CA MET A 1 7.50 -0.39 -23.34
C MET A 1 8.63 -0.73 -22.41
N ASP A 2 9.61 0.16 -22.30
CA ASP A 2 10.67 0.00 -21.32
C ASP A 2 10.08 0.16 -19.92
N PHE A 3 10.58 -0.65 -18.98
CA PHE A 3 10.15 -0.61 -17.59
C PHE A 3 10.77 0.62 -16.92
N GLU A 4 9.94 1.63 -16.65
CA GLU A 4 10.35 2.84 -15.94
C GLU A 4 10.33 2.60 -14.43
N LYS A 5 11.45 2.89 -13.75
CA LYS A 5 11.65 2.66 -12.32
C LYS A 5 11.27 3.90 -11.52
N ILE A 6 10.00 4.30 -11.59
CA ILE A 6 9.47 5.52 -10.95
C ILE A 6 9.85 5.60 -9.46
N THR A 7 9.86 4.47 -8.74
CA THR A 7 10.19 4.42 -7.30
C THR A 7 11.63 4.77 -6.97
N GLU A 8 12.54 4.72 -7.95
CA GLU A 8 13.98 5.03 -7.79
C GLU A 8 14.32 6.43 -8.32
N GLU A 9 13.34 7.18 -8.83
CA GLU A 9 13.54 8.53 -9.33
C GLU A 9 13.65 9.54 -8.19
N GLN A 10 14.26 10.69 -8.49
CA GLN A 10 14.26 11.80 -7.55
C GLN A 10 12.82 12.33 -7.40
N GLY A 11 12.32 12.41 -6.16
CA GLY A 11 11.02 12.99 -5.85
C GLY A 11 10.90 14.46 -6.27
N PRO A 12 9.75 15.14 -6.07
CA PRO A 12 9.51 16.48 -6.64
C PRO A 12 10.24 17.62 -5.91
N TYR A 13 10.66 17.43 -4.65
CA TYR A 13 11.34 18.46 -3.87
C TYR A 13 12.87 18.35 -3.96
N ARG A 14 13.59 19.46 -3.82
CA ARG A 14 15.07 19.51 -3.82
C ARG A 14 15.57 20.25 -2.58
N HIS A 15 16.82 20.00 -2.22
CA HIS A 15 17.50 20.66 -1.10
C HIS A 15 16.76 20.49 0.24
N LEU A 16 16.25 19.27 0.51
CA LEU A 16 15.51 18.95 1.73
C LEU A 16 16.31 19.29 3.00
N GLU A 17 17.64 19.16 2.95
CA GLU A 17 18.56 19.49 4.04
C GLU A 17 18.60 20.98 4.43
N LYS A 18 18.09 21.87 3.56
CA LYS A 18 18.02 23.31 3.80
C LYS A 18 16.65 23.78 4.27
N MET A 19 15.65 22.91 4.27
CA MET A 19 14.29 23.23 4.67
C MET A 19 14.15 23.22 6.19
N SER A 20 13.26 24.06 6.70
CA SER A 20 12.82 23.97 8.09
C SER A 20 12.03 22.68 8.33
N THR A 21 11.98 22.22 9.58
CA THR A 21 11.16 21.07 9.98
C THR A 21 9.69 21.26 9.60
N PHE A 22 9.17 22.49 9.68
CA PHE A 22 7.80 22.81 9.29
C PHE A 22 7.55 22.56 7.80
N GLU A 23 8.46 23.02 6.93
CA GLU A 23 8.37 22.80 5.48
C GLU A 23 8.45 21.30 5.16
N LEU A 24 9.39 20.56 5.78
CA LEU A 24 9.52 19.13 5.58
C LEU A 24 8.23 18.37 5.93
N LEU A 25 7.66 18.63 7.10
CA LEU A 25 6.41 17.99 7.52
C LEU A 25 5.24 18.37 6.62
N THR A 26 5.17 19.63 6.18
CA THR A 26 4.14 20.10 5.26
C THR A 26 4.24 19.40 3.90
N PHE A 27 5.45 19.23 3.36
CA PHE A 27 5.65 18.56 2.08
C PHE A 27 5.44 17.05 2.17
N ILE A 28 5.86 16.38 3.24
CA ILE A 28 5.54 14.96 3.47
C ILE A 28 4.03 14.77 3.46
N ASN A 29 3.29 15.57 4.25
CA ASN A 29 1.83 15.45 4.28
C ASN A 29 1.18 15.73 2.92
N LYS A 30 1.73 16.65 2.13
CA LYS A 30 1.25 16.94 0.78
C LYS A 30 1.45 15.75 -0.17
N GLU A 31 2.56 15.02 -0.07
CA GLU A 31 2.76 13.78 -0.84
C GLU A 31 1.80 12.67 -0.37
N ASP A 32 1.62 12.52 0.94
CA ASP A 32 0.71 11.50 1.50
C ASP A 32 -0.74 11.68 1.00
N GLN A 33 -1.19 12.92 0.80
CA GLN A 33 -2.52 13.22 0.27
C GLN A 33 -2.75 12.70 -1.17
N GLN A 34 -1.71 12.37 -1.92
CA GLN A 34 -1.83 11.79 -3.26
C GLN A 34 -2.18 10.30 -3.21
N VAL A 35 -1.84 9.60 -2.11
CA VAL A 35 -2.04 8.16 -1.98
C VAL A 35 -3.51 7.75 -2.12
N PRO A 36 -4.48 8.38 -1.41
CA PRO A 36 -5.89 8.03 -1.57
C PRO A 36 -6.40 8.20 -3.01
N GLN A 37 -5.88 9.19 -3.75
CA GLN A 37 -6.27 9.43 -5.14
C GLN A 37 -5.75 8.33 -6.06
N ALA A 38 -4.50 7.88 -5.87
CA ALA A 38 -3.93 6.75 -6.60
C ALA A 38 -4.65 5.43 -6.29
N VAL A 39 -5.02 5.21 -5.01
CA VAL A 39 -5.82 4.05 -4.60
C VAL A 39 -7.20 4.09 -5.28
N ALA A 40 -7.85 5.26 -5.34
CA ALA A 40 -9.15 5.41 -6.00
C ALA A 40 -9.12 4.99 -7.48
N GLN A 41 -8.01 5.29 -8.18
CA GLN A 41 -7.81 4.86 -9.58
C GLN A 41 -7.63 3.34 -9.71
N SER A 42 -7.22 2.66 -8.64
CA SER A 42 -6.99 1.21 -8.60
C SER A 42 -8.21 0.40 -8.17
N ILE A 43 -9.33 1.06 -7.81
CA ILE A 43 -10.56 0.40 -7.36
C ILE A 43 -11.05 -0.69 -8.33
N PRO A 44 -11.09 -0.49 -9.67
CA PRO A 44 -11.55 -1.53 -10.59
C PRO A 44 -10.71 -2.82 -10.57
N GLN A 45 -9.42 -2.72 -10.23
CA GLN A 45 -8.53 -3.87 -10.10
C GLN A 45 -8.70 -4.53 -8.72
N ILE A 46 -8.86 -3.72 -7.68
CA ILE A 46 -9.10 -4.19 -6.31
C ILE A 46 -10.44 -4.94 -6.23
N GLU A 47 -11.49 -4.46 -6.91
CA GLU A 47 -12.80 -5.11 -7.02
C GLU A 47 -12.66 -6.53 -7.56
N LYS A 48 -12.05 -6.69 -8.75
CA LYS A 48 -11.82 -8.00 -9.38
C LYS A 48 -11.01 -8.94 -8.50
N LEU A 49 -9.99 -8.42 -7.83
CA LEU A 49 -9.19 -9.21 -6.90
C LEU A 49 -10.02 -9.69 -5.71
N THR A 50 -10.86 -8.81 -5.15
CA THR A 50 -11.71 -9.10 -3.99
C THR A 50 -12.76 -10.15 -4.31
N GLU A 51 -13.39 -10.09 -5.48
CA GLU A 51 -14.34 -11.13 -5.95
C GLU A 51 -13.66 -12.52 -5.97
N ILE A 52 -12.48 -12.62 -6.59
CA ILE A 52 -11.74 -13.88 -6.67
C ILE A 52 -11.35 -14.39 -5.27
N ILE A 53 -10.82 -13.51 -4.42
CA ILE A 53 -10.43 -13.89 -3.05
C ILE A 53 -11.65 -14.40 -2.28
N THR A 54 -12.78 -13.70 -2.39
CA THR A 54 -14.01 -14.06 -1.68
C THR A 54 -14.49 -15.47 -2.07
N ASP A 55 -14.55 -15.77 -3.37
CA ASP A 55 -14.90 -17.10 -3.86
C ASP A 55 -13.95 -18.19 -3.32
N LYS A 56 -12.64 -17.92 -3.29
CA LYS A 56 -11.65 -18.87 -2.76
C LYS A 56 -11.77 -19.06 -1.26
N MET A 57 -12.02 -18.01 -0.50
CA MET A 57 -12.20 -18.08 0.94
C MET A 57 -13.49 -18.85 1.30
N LEU A 58 -14.60 -18.62 0.59
CA LEU A 58 -15.85 -19.37 0.76
C LEU A 58 -15.70 -20.86 0.44
N ALA A 59 -14.80 -21.21 -0.48
CA ALA A 59 -14.45 -22.59 -0.78
C ALA A 59 -13.49 -23.24 0.25
N GLY A 60 -13.19 -22.57 1.38
CA GLY A 60 -12.27 -23.06 2.41
C GLY A 60 -10.78 -22.82 2.09
N GLY A 61 -10.49 -21.90 1.18
CA GLY A 61 -9.14 -21.50 0.81
C GLY A 61 -8.43 -20.67 1.87
N ARG A 62 -7.20 -20.25 1.54
CA ARG A 62 -6.36 -19.39 2.39
C ARG A 62 -5.75 -18.28 1.54
N LEU A 63 -5.62 -17.09 2.12
CA LEU A 63 -4.93 -15.95 1.52
C LEU A 63 -3.49 -15.89 2.05
N PHE A 64 -2.52 -15.71 1.14
CA PHE A 64 -1.11 -15.59 1.49
C PHE A 64 -0.55 -14.29 0.94
N TYR A 65 -0.01 -13.45 1.83
CA TYR A 65 0.82 -12.31 1.44
C TYR A 65 2.29 -12.74 1.40
N LEU A 66 3.01 -12.37 0.34
CA LEU A 66 4.44 -12.64 0.19
C LEU A 66 5.18 -11.35 -0.18
N GLY A 67 6.29 -11.09 0.50
CA GLY A 67 7.11 -9.91 0.24
C GLY A 67 8.35 -9.83 1.13
N ALA A 68 9.25 -8.90 0.82
CA ALA A 68 10.44 -8.59 1.62
C ALA A 68 10.34 -7.17 2.20
N GLY A 69 11.16 -6.87 3.21
CA GLY A 69 11.26 -5.53 3.79
C GLY A 69 9.91 -4.98 4.29
N THR A 70 9.62 -3.73 3.99
CA THR A 70 8.38 -3.05 4.39
C THR A 70 7.13 -3.74 3.85
N SER A 71 7.12 -4.15 2.58
CA SER A 71 5.97 -4.81 1.96
C SER A 71 5.61 -6.13 2.66
N GLY A 72 6.61 -6.95 3.01
CA GLY A 72 6.38 -8.19 3.76
C GLY A 72 5.83 -7.93 5.17
N ARG A 73 6.33 -6.89 5.85
CA ARG A 73 5.85 -6.51 7.19
C ARG A 73 4.41 -5.98 7.17
N LEU A 74 4.01 -5.24 6.14
CA LEU A 74 2.62 -4.81 5.96
C LEU A 74 1.67 -5.99 5.73
N GLY A 75 2.12 -7.03 5.00
CA GLY A 75 1.35 -8.27 4.88
C GLY A 75 1.17 -8.99 6.22
N ILE A 76 2.22 -9.03 7.05
CA ILE A 76 2.12 -9.59 8.42
C ILE A 76 1.14 -8.77 9.27
N LEU A 77 1.22 -7.43 9.19
CA LEU A 77 0.33 -6.53 9.93
C LEU A 77 -1.13 -6.83 9.60
N ASP A 78 -1.50 -6.80 8.32
CA ASP A 78 -2.88 -7.07 7.87
C ASP A 78 -3.36 -8.47 8.30
N ALA A 79 -2.58 -9.52 8.03
CA ALA A 79 -2.95 -10.88 8.39
C ALA A 79 -3.12 -11.07 9.91
N SER A 80 -2.33 -10.37 10.74
CA SER A 80 -2.42 -10.45 12.20
C SER A 80 -3.69 -9.79 12.77
N GLU A 81 -4.31 -8.88 12.02
CA GLU A 81 -5.54 -8.19 12.42
C GLU A 81 -6.79 -9.02 12.07
N ILE A 82 -6.69 -10.04 11.21
CA ILE A 82 -7.84 -10.87 10.80
C ILE A 82 -8.47 -11.62 11.98
N PRO A 83 -7.73 -12.36 12.83
CA PRO A 83 -8.33 -13.08 13.94
C PRO A 83 -9.06 -12.20 14.97
N PRO A 84 -8.46 -11.11 15.50
CA PRO A 84 -9.16 -10.27 16.48
C PRO A 84 -10.30 -9.44 15.87
N THR A 85 -10.25 -9.11 14.56
CA THR A 85 -11.28 -8.30 13.91
C THR A 85 -12.49 -9.14 13.47
N TYR A 86 -12.26 -10.32 12.90
CA TYR A 86 -13.30 -11.11 12.24
C TYR A 86 -13.60 -12.44 12.93
N GLY A 87 -12.89 -12.81 14.00
CA GLY A 87 -13.09 -14.09 14.71
C GLY A 87 -12.75 -15.31 13.86
N MET A 88 -11.93 -15.12 12.82
CA MET A 88 -11.45 -16.16 11.93
C MET A 88 -10.10 -16.71 12.43
N PRO A 89 -9.80 -18.00 12.20
CA PRO A 89 -8.47 -18.56 12.48
C PRO A 89 -7.38 -17.93 11.61
#